data_AF-A0A6G3LLA6-F1
#
_entry.id   AF-A0A6G3LLA6-F1
#
_cell.length_a   1.000
_cell.length_b   1.000
_cell.length_c   1.000
_cell.angle_alpha   90.00
_cell.angle_beta   90.00
_cell.angle_gamma   90.00
#
_symmetry.space_group_name_H-M   'P 1'
#
loop_
_entity.id
_entity.type
_entity.pdbx_description
1 polymer ?
#
loop_
_entity_poly.entity_id
_entity_poly.type
_entity_poly.pdbx_seq_one_letter_code
_entity_poly.pdbx_strand_id
1 'polypeptide(L)'
;MRSKKRYVIVRLKSNLLQTESPKDILKGWIQALYGIYGLSRIHLKEVYSDERNIYIYSINADAKDLFRSIFILDDNNLFKIIRVTGTLRKAKRIVSSLPGLEAKQ
;
A
#
# COMPACT_ATOMS: atom_id res chain seq x y z
N MET A 1 -3.18 6.50 24.81
CA MET A 1 -4.09 5.85 23.84
C MET A 1 -3.28 5.23 22.70
N ARG A 2 -3.45 3.93 22.39
CA ARG A 2 -2.76 3.29 21.26
C ARG A 2 -3.35 3.81 19.95
N SER A 3 -2.51 4.35 19.06
CA SER A 3 -2.96 4.80 17.72
C SER A 3 -3.60 3.63 16.98
N LYS A 4 -4.87 3.79 16.57
CA LYS A 4 -5.58 2.79 15.78
C LYS A 4 -4.91 2.70 14.41
N LYS A 5 -4.71 1.47 13.92
CA LYS A 5 -4.11 1.23 12.61
C LYS A 5 -5.17 0.85 11.57
N ARG A 6 -4.80 1.01 10.30
CA ARG A 6 -5.50 0.44 9.14
C ARG A 6 -4.50 -0.34 8.31
N TYR A 7 -5.00 -1.38 7.66
CA TYR A 7 -4.20 -2.28 6.82
C TYR A 7 -4.68 -2.14 5.39
N VAL A 8 -3.83 -1.59 4.54
CA VAL A 8 -4.10 -1.33 3.13
C VAL A 8 -3.47 -2.44 2.31
N ILE A 9 -4.30 -3.13 1.53
CA ILE A 9 -3.89 -4.16 0.59
C ILE A 9 -3.66 -3.48 -0.75
N VAL A 10 -2.44 -3.59 -1.26
CA VAL A 10 -2.02 -2.99 -2.53
C VAL A 10 -1.49 -4.09 -3.43
N ARG A 11 -1.87 -4.09 -4.71
CA ARG A 11 -1.26 -4.94 -5.73
C ARG A 11 -0.42 -4.06 -6.66
N LEU A 12 0.83 -4.47 -6.88
CA LEU A 12 1.66 -3.89 -7.92
C LEU A 12 1.38 -4.62 -9.24
N LYS A 13 1.09 -3.87 -10.31
CA LYS A 13 0.65 -4.44 -11.60
C LYS A 13 1.79 -4.86 -12.53
N SER A 14 3.00 -4.35 -12.36
CA SER A 14 4.14 -4.63 -13.25
C SER A 14 5.29 -5.29 -12.52
N ASN A 15 5.92 -6.28 -13.17
CA ASN A 15 7.26 -6.76 -12.87
C ASN A 15 8.35 -5.87 -13.50
N LEU A 16 8.02 -4.62 -13.88
CA LEU A 16 9.06 -3.67 -14.32
C LEU A 16 10.16 -3.72 -13.28
N LEU A 17 11.40 -3.86 -13.76
CA LEU A 17 12.64 -3.89 -12.99
C LEU A 17 12.73 -2.62 -12.15
N GLN A 18 11.97 -2.59 -11.06
CA GLN A 18 11.92 -1.47 -10.15
C GLN A 18 13.20 -1.62 -9.33
N THR A 19 14.15 -0.76 -9.63
CA THR A 19 15.36 -0.55 -8.83
C THR A 19 15.02 -0.12 -7.40
N GLU A 20 13.81 0.39 -7.20
CA GLU A 20 13.30 0.86 -5.91
C GLU A 20 12.22 -0.08 -5.36
N SER A 21 12.19 -0.26 -4.04
CA SER A 21 11.14 -1.06 -3.42
C SER A 21 9.79 -0.35 -3.55
N PRO A 22 8.66 -1.07 -3.71
CA PRO A 22 7.34 -0.48 -3.76
C PRO A 22 7.00 0.43 -2.57
N LYS A 23 7.55 0.08 -1.40
CA LYS A 23 7.44 0.88 -0.18
C LYS A 23 8.16 2.22 -0.28
N ASP A 24 9.31 2.27 -0.94
CA ASP A 24 10.10 3.49 -1.09
C ASP A 24 9.46 4.44 -2.08
N ILE A 25 8.87 3.92 -3.17
CA ILE A 25 8.03 4.71 -4.08
C ILE A 25 6.88 5.38 -3.32
N LEU A 26 6.12 4.59 -2.54
CA LEU A 26 5.01 5.12 -1.74
C LEU A 26 5.48 6.16 -0.70
N LYS A 27 6.66 5.97 -0.09
CA LYS A 27 7.26 6.98 0.81
C LYS A 27 7.66 8.24 0.06
N GLY A 28 8.24 8.11 -1.13
CA GLY A 28 8.58 9.22 -2.00
C GLY A 28 7.35 10.06 -2.33
N TRP A 29 6.24 9.42 -2.68
CA TRP A 29 4.96 10.11 -2.92
C TRP A 29 4.38 10.78 -1.68
N ILE A 30 4.44 10.12 -0.53
CA ILE A 30 4.04 10.73 0.75
C ILE A 30 4.87 11.99 1.02
N GLN A 31 6.20 11.90 0.83
CA GLN A 31 7.11 13.01 1.06
C GLN A 31 6.90 14.14 0.05
N ALA A 32 6.63 13.82 -1.22
CA ALA A 32 6.38 14.81 -2.26
C ALA A 32 5.11 15.64 -1.98
N LEU A 33 4.03 15.00 -1.51
CA LEU A 33 2.75 15.70 -1.27
C LEU A 33 2.64 16.34 0.12
N TYR A 34 3.26 15.73 1.14
CA TYR A 34 3.02 16.09 2.54
C TYR A 34 4.30 16.29 3.35
N GLY A 35 5.47 16.13 2.74
CA GLY A 35 6.77 16.27 3.40
C GLY A 35 6.96 15.29 4.56
N ILE A 36 7.82 15.71 5.50
CA ILE A 36 8.14 14.96 6.73
C ILE A 36 6.88 14.78 7.60
N TYR A 37 5.96 15.75 7.59
CA TYR A 37 4.68 15.65 8.28
C TYR A 37 3.89 14.44 7.80
N GLY A 38 3.77 14.24 6.48
CA GLY A 38 3.10 13.09 5.89
C GLY A 38 3.71 11.76 6.30
N LEU A 39 5.04 11.66 6.26
CA LEU A 39 5.76 10.45 6.66
C LEU A 39 5.47 10.07 8.11
N SER A 40 5.48 11.05 9.02
CA SER A 40 5.14 10.87 10.42
C SER A 40 3.66 10.53 10.64
N ARG A 41 2.76 11.26 9.95
CA ARG A 41 1.31 11.17 10.13
C ARG A 41 0.73 9.88 9.56
N ILE A 42 1.17 9.46 8.37
CA ILE A 42 0.72 8.21 7.73
C ILE A 42 1.37 7.01 8.40
N HIS A 43 2.66 7.12 8.77
CA HIS A 43 3.45 6.06 9.40
C HIS A 43 3.36 4.73 8.61
N LEU A 44 3.75 4.78 7.34
CA LEU A 44 3.69 3.64 6.43
C LEU A 44 4.67 2.54 6.84
N LYS A 45 4.15 1.36 7.20
CA LYS A 45 4.96 0.17 7.52
C LYS A 45 4.44 -1.04 6.78
N GLU A 46 5.30 -1.67 5.99
CA GLU A 46 5.03 -2.98 5.38
C GLU A 46 4.93 -4.06 6.45
N VAL A 47 3.91 -4.91 6.33
CA VAL A 47 3.65 -6.02 7.27
C VAL A 47 3.46 -7.36 6.58
N TYR A 48 3.38 -7.37 5.25
CA TYR A 48 3.28 -8.56 4.42
C TYR A 48 3.59 -8.20 2.96
N SER A 49 4.25 -9.13 2.29
CA SER A 49 4.46 -9.17 0.84
C SER A 49 4.37 -10.63 0.40
N ASP A 50 3.98 -10.87 -0.85
CA ASP A 50 4.04 -12.20 -1.47
C ASP A 50 4.53 -12.14 -2.92
N GLU A 51 4.79 -13.32 -3.49
CA GLU A 51 5.24 -13.55 -4.86
C GLU A 51 4.24 -13.10 -5.94
N ARG A 52 3.00 -12.78 -5.56
CA ARG A 52 1.94 -12.32 -6.47
C ARG A 52 1.88 -10.80 -6.56
N ASN A 53 2.93 -10.12 -6.11
CA ASN A 53 3.03 -8.66 -6.03
C ASN A 53 1.93 -8.03 -5.16
N ILE A 54 1.50 -8.74 -4.11
CA ILE A 54 0.51 -8.24 -3.16
C ILE A 54 1.20 -7.84 -1.86
N TYR A 55 0.96 -6.60 -1.44
CA TYR A 55 1.54 -6.01 -0.25
C TYR A 55 0.43 -5.62 0.74
N ILE A 56 0.72 -5.75 2.03
CA ILE A 56 -0.09 -5.16 3.08
C ILE A 56 0.75 -4.13 3.82
N TYR A 57 0.28 -2.89 3.77
CA TYR A 57 0.85 -1.80 4.54
C TYR A 57 -0.05 -1.46 5.73
N SER A 58 0.57 -1.26 6.88
CA SER A 58 -0.07 -0.64 8.03
C SER A 58 0.15 0.87 8.01
N ILE A 59 -0.90 1.63 8.28
CA ILE A 59 -0.91 3.09 8.40
C ILE A 59 -1.69 3.50 9.66
N ASN A 60 -1.53 4.75 10.09
CA ASN A 60 -2.41 5.34 11.09
C ASN A 60 -3.84 5.46 10.54
N ALA A 61 -4.85 5.17 11.37
CA ALA A 61 -6.23 5.06 10.91
C ALA A 61 -6.86 6.38 10.48
N ASP A 62 -6.45 7.48 11.11
CA ASP A 62 -6.84 8.85 10.80
C ASP A 62 -6.16 9.39 9.54
N ALA A 63 -5.08 8.76 9.08
CA ALA A 63 -4.35 9.14 7.86
C ALA A 63 -4.79 8.34 6.63
N LYS A 64 -5.92 7.61 6.69
CA LYS A 64 -6.42 6.76 5.60
C LYS A 64 -6.68 7.55 4.32
N ASP A 65 -7.28 8.73 4.41
CA ASP A 65 -7.61 9.53 3.24
C ASP A 65 -6.38 10.26 2.69
N LEU A 66 -5.46 10.72 3.56
CA LEU A 66 -4.13 11.20 3.16
C LEU A 66 -3.30 10.14 2.44
N PHE A 67 -3.38 8.88 2.86
CA PHE A 67 -2.69 7.80 2.17
C PHE A 67 -3.32 7.52 0.79
N ARG A 68 -4.63 7.72 0.61
CA ARG A 68 -5.28 7.48 -0.69
C ARG A 68 -4.94 8.53 -1.72
N SER A 69 -4.81 9.78 -1.30
CA SER A 69 -4.48 10.89 -2.19
C SER A 69 -3.08 10.79 -2.79
N ILE A 70 -2.14 10.04 -2.18
CA ILE A 70 -0.80 9.89 -2.78
C ILE A 70 -0.81 9.18 -4.14
N PHE A 71 -1.85 8.40 -4.42
CA PHE A 71 -2.01 7.72 -5.71
C PHE A 71 -2.41 8.68 -6.84
N ILE A 72 -2.59 9.98 -6.57
CA ILE A 72 -2.64 11.00 -7.62
C ILE A 72 -1.30 11.08 -8.39
N LEU A 73 -0.20 10.64 -7.78
CA LEU A 73 1.12 10.57 -8.41
C LEU A 73 1.35 9.24 -9.17
N ASP A 74 0.35 8.36 -9.23
CA ASP A 74 0.44 7.06 -9.90
C ASP A 74 0.02 7.15 -11.38
N ASP A 75 0.73 7.97 -12.17
CA ASP A 75 0.38 8.24 -13.58
C ASP A 75 0.33 6.97 -14.44
N ASN A 76 1.21 6.00 -14.15
CA ASN A 76 1.32 4.74 -14.88
C ASN A 76 0.42 3.62 -14.32
N ASN A 77 -0.46 3.93 -13.36
CA ASN A 77 -1.34 2.95 -12.73
C ASN A 77 -0.59 1.72 -12.18
N LEU A 78 0.63 1.93 -11.67
CA LEU A 78 1.55 0.92 -11.14
C LEU A 78 0.90 0.15 -9.98
N PHE A 79 0.14 0.86 -9.16
CA PHE A 79 -0.49 0.29 -7.99
C PHE A 79 -2.01 0.19 -8.14
N LYS A 80 -2.57 -0.83 -7.50
CA LYS A 80 -4.01 -0.97 -7.30
C LYS A 80 -4.29 -1.18 -5.83
N ILE A 81 -4.98 -0.24 -5.20
CA ILE A 81 -5.55 -0.47 -3.86
C ILE A 81 -6.68 -1.50 -4.01
N ILE A 82 -6.50 -2.67 -3.42
CA ILE A 82 -7.53 -3.71 -3.41
C ILE A 82 -8.56 -3.41 -2.33
N ARG A 83 -8.09 -3.19 -1.09
CA ARG A 83 -8.96 -2.95 0.05
C ARG A 83 -8.22 -2.34 1.23
N VAL A 84 -8.95 -1.61 2.07
CA VAL A 84 -8.48 -1.19 3.39
C VAL A 84 -9.28 -1.90 4.47
N THR A 85 -8.61 -2.41 5.50
CA THR A 85 -9.25 -3.15 6.59
C THR A 85 -8.79 -2.66 7.96
N GLY A 86 -9.55 -3.01 9.00
CA GLY A 86 -9.22 -2.66 10.38
C GLY A 86 -8.20 -3.59 11.06
N THR A 87 -8.02 -4.82 10.58
CA THR A 87 -7.16 -5.82 11.24
C THR A 87 -6.32 -6.60 10.25
N LEU A 88 -5.09 -6.95 10.65
CA LEU A 88 -4.19 -7.76 9.84
C LEU A 88 -4.78 -9.13 9.49
N ARG A 89 -5.50 -9.76 10.44
CA ARG A 89 -6.17 -11.04 10.21
C ARG A 89 -7.15 -10.98 9.04
N LYS A 90 -7.96 -9.91 8.97
CA LYS A 90 -8.90 -9.70 7.86
C LYS A 90 -8.16 -9.41 6.56
N ALA A 91 -7.11 -8.60 6.61
CA ALA A 91 -6.28 -8.30 5.44
C ALA A 91 -5.67 -9.58 4.83
N LYS A 92 -5.00 -10.40 5.64
CA LYS A 92 -4.42 -11.68 5.20
C LYS A 92 -5.46 -12.64 4.64
N ARG A 93 -6.64 -12.73 5.25
CA ARG A 93 -7.76 -13.56 4.73
C ARG A 93 -8.23 -13.11 3.35
N ILE A 94 -8.27 -11.79 3.10
CA ILE A 94 -8.60 -11.27 1.77
C ILE A 94 -7.48 -11.63 0.80
N VAL A 95 -6.21 -11.44 1.19
CA VAL A 95 -5.08 -11.78 0.32
C VAL A 95 -5.06 -13.26 -0.06
N SER A 96 -5.36 -14.17 0.88
CA SER A 96 -5.45 -15.60 0.57
C SER A 96 -6.57 -15.96 -0.40
N SER A 97 -7.62 -15.13 -0.51
CA SER A 97 -8.73 -15.37 -1.44
C SER A 97 -8.57 -14.67 -2.79
N LEU A 98 -7.47 -13.93 -3.01
CA LEU A 98 -7.25 -13.24 -4.29
C LEU A 98 -6.66 -14.20 -5.33
N PRO A 99 -7.14 -14.17 -6.59
CA PRO A 99 -6.52 -14.92 -7.68
C PRO A 99 -5.11 -14.38 -7.95
N GLY A 100 -4.24 -15.25 -8.47
CA GLY A 100 -2.91 -14.87 -8.98
C GLY A 100 -3.01 -13.83 -10.10
N LEU A 101 -1.86 -13.28 -10.52
CA LEU A 101 -1.79 -12.50 -11.75
C LEU A 101 -2.15 -13.43 -12.91
N GLU A 102 -3.37 -13.31 -13.44
CA GLU A 102 -3.69 -13.93 -14.73
C GLU A 102 -2.79 -13.29 -15.77
N ALA A 103 -1.88 -14.09 -16.34
CA ALA A 103 -1.28 -13.77 -17.62
C ALA A 103 -2.44 -13.67 -18.61
N LYS A 104 -2.78 -12.45 -19.04
CA LYS A 104 -3.64 -12.30 -20.21
C LYS A 104 -2.93 -13.01 -21.36
N GLN A 105 -3.47 -14.16 -21.77
CA GLN A 105 -3.16 -14.82 -23.03
C GLN A 105 -3.57 -13.93 -24.19
#